data_AF-A0A7T1Y2Z2-F1
#
_entry.id   AF-A0A7T1Y2Z2-F1
#
_cell.length_a   1.000
_cell.length_b   1.000
_cell.length_c   1.000
_cell.angle_alpha   90.00
_cell.angle_beta   90.00
_cell.angle_gamma   90.00
#
_symmetry.space_group_name_H-M   'P 1'
#
loop_
_entity.id
_entity.type
_entity.pdbx_description
1 polymer ?
#
loop_
_entity_poly.entity_id
_entity_poly.type
_entity_poly.pdbx_seq_one_letter_code
_entity_poly.pdbx_strand_id
1 'polypeptide(L)'
;MRRHAQSGFTLIEALIAVLVLSIGLLGVAAMQLRALQSAHMGYQRAVVSLAAIDAQERAWAELAADPNKACPTTSTVESGWLGNWFGSVLSDAGSDIDATGCDYTVTMRWQEDRYSSGETGVGFVYQFRLPDLNP
;
A
#
# COMPACT_ATOMS: atom_id res chain seq x y z
N MET A 1 10.60 -66.31 23.81
CA MET A 1 10.34 -65.03 23.09
C MET A 1 9.11 -64.36 23.70
N ARG A 2 9.28 -63.31 24.52
CA ARG A 2 8.14 -62.56 25.08
C ARG A 2 7.68 -61.55 24.04
N ARG A 3 6.54 -61.80 23.38
CA ARG A 3 5.88 -60.81 22.53
C ARG A 3 5.32 -59.72 23.45
N HIS A 4 5.84 -58.50 23.35
CA HIS A 4 5.17 -57.33 23.92
C HIS A 4 3.82 -57.18 23.22
N ALA A 5 2.73 -57.25 23.98
CA ALA A 5 1.41 -56.95 23.48
C ALA A 5 1.36 -55.45 23.19
N GLN A 6 1.14 -55.09 21.93
CA GLN A 6 0.94 -53.72 21.50
C GLN A 6 -0.36 -53.21 22.13
N SER A 7 -0.26 -52.30 23.12
CA SER A 7 -1.42 -51.61 23.66
C SER A 7 -1.95 -50.67 22.59
N GLY A 8 -3.15 -50.95 22.07
CA GLY A 8 -3.82 -50.08 21.11
C GLY A 8 -4.12 -48.70 21.70
N PHE A 9 -4.17 -47.69 20.83
CA PHE A 9 -4.50 -46.30 21.17
C PHE A 9 -5.89 -46.23 21.81
N THR A 10 -6.05 -45.45 22.88
CA THR A 10 -7.39 -45.25 23.47
C THR A 10 -8.18 -44.22 22.66
N LEU A 11 -9.52 -44.30 22.63
CA LEU A 11 -10.37 -43.29 21.95
C LEU A 11 -10.11 -41.86 22.47
N ILE A 12 -9.83 -41.73 23.76
CA ILE A 12 -9.50 -40.47 24.43
C ILE A 12 -8.19 -39.89 23.88
N GLU A 13 -7.19 -40.73 23.64
CA GLU A 13 -5.90 -40.31 23.09
C GLU A 13 -6.06 -39.75 21.66
N ALA A 14 -6.92 -40.36 20.83
CA ALA A 14 -7.23 -39.86 19.49
C ALA A 14 -7.96 -38.51 19.53
N LEU A 15 -8.90 -38.34 20.46
CA LEU A 15 -9.62 -37.08 20.65
C LEU A 15 -8.68 -35.95 21.12
N ILE A 16 -7.75 -36.25 22.02
CA ILE A 16 -6.74 -35.29 22.48
C ILE A 16 -5.81 -34.91 21.31
N ALA A 17 -5.37 -35.87 20.50
CA ALA A 17 -4.52 -35.60 19.34
C ALA A 17 -5.22 -34.67 18.32
N VAL A 18 -6.50 -34.92 18.02
CA VAL A 18 -7.30 -34.06 17.13
C VAL A 18 -7.53 -32.67 17.73
N LEU A 19 -7.73 -32.59 19.05
CA LEU A 19 -7.87 -31.30 19.75
C LEU A 19 -6.59 -30.46 19.65
N VAL A 20 -5.43 -31.05 19.97
CA VAL A 20 -4.14 -30.35 19.87
C VAL A 20 -3.84 -29.94 18.43
N LEU A 21 -4.10 -30.84 17.47
CA LEU A 21 -3.89 -30.56 16.05
C LEU A 21 -4.81 -29.43 15.55
N SER A 22 -6.07 -29.41 15.96
CA SER A 22 -7.01 -28.35 15.53
C SER A 22 -6.61 -26.98 16.09
N ILE A 23 -6.16 -26.90 17.35
CA ILE A 23 -5.60 -25.66 17.93
C ILE A 23 -4.35 -25.22 17.15
N GLY A 24 -3.44 -26.15 16.82
CA GLY A 24 -2.25 -25.86 16.03
C GLY A 24 -2.57 -25.29 14.64
N LEU A 25 -3.53 -25.88 13.93
CA LEU A 25 -3.97 -25.41 12.61
C LEU A 25 -4.62 -24.03 12.67
N LEU A 26 -5.42 -23.74 13.70
CA LEU A 26 -5.98 -22.40 13.90
C LEU A 26 -4.90 -21.35 14.14
N GLY A 27 -3.84 -21.70 14.88
CA GLY A 27 -2.67 -20.84 15.05
C GLY A 27 -1.98 -20.51 13.73
N VAL A 28 -1.79 -21.50 12.86
CA VAL A 28 -1.21 -21.30 11.52
C VAL A 28 -2.12 -20.43 10.64
N ALA A 29 -3.43 -20.67 10.63
CA ALA A 29 -4.38 -19.88 9.87
C ALA A 29 -4.36 -18.41 10.32
N ALA A 30 -4.30 -18.14 11.62
CA ALA A 30 -4.18 -16.79 12.15
C ALA A 30 -2.89 -16.09 11.70
N MET A 31 -1.76 -16.80 11.66
CA MET A 31 -0.50 -16.27 11.13
C MET A 31 -0.58 -15.98 9.63
N GLN A 32 -1.21 -16.85 8.85
CA GLN A 32 -1.41 -16.64 7.41
C GLN A 32 -2.27 -15.40 7.13
N LEU A 33 -3.35 -15.19 7.89
CA LEU A 33 -4.18 -14.00 7.76
C LEU A 33 -3.38 -12.72 8.05
N ARG A 34 -2.56 -12.72 9.11
CA ARG A 34 -1.69 -11.57 9.42
C ARG A 34 -0.66 -11.32 8.33
N ALA A 35 -0.07 -12.38 7.78
CA ALA A 35 0.87 -12.27 6.66
C ALA A 35 0.20 -11.63 5.42
N LEU A 36 -1.00 -12.10 5.06
CA LEU A 36 -1.79 -11.52 3.95
C LEU A 36 -2.12 -10.04 4.19
N GLN A 37 -2.53 -9.69 5.41
CA GLN A 37 -2.78 -8.29 5.78
C GLN A 37 -1.52 -7.44 5.58
N SER A 38 -0.37 -7.90 6.09
CA SER A 38 0.89 -7.16 5.94
C SER A 38 1.32 -6.99 4.48
N ALA A 39 1.17 -8.03 3.66
CA ALA A 39 1.48 -7.99 2.24
C ALA A 39 0.54 -7.02 1.50
N HIS A 40 -0.74 -6.98 1.86
CA HIS A 40 -1.70 -6.06 1.29
C HIS A 40 -1.36 -4.59 1.61
N MET A 41 -0.96 -4.29 2.84
CA MET A 41 -0.50 -2.93 3.21
C MET A 41 0.76 -2.53 2.42
N GLY A 42 1.71 -3.45 2.27
CA GLY A 42 2.92 -3.22 1.47
C GLY A 42 2.59 -2.94 0.00
N TYR A 43 1.67 -3.70 -0.58
CA TYR A 43 1.18 -3.50 -1.94
C TYR A 43 0.54 -2.11 -2.11
N GLN A 44 -0.37 -1.71 -1.21
CA GLN A 44 -1.02 -0.40 -1.28
C GLN A 44 0.00 0.75 -1.23
N ARG A 45 0.97 0.69 -0.31
CA ARG A 45 2.03 1.70 -0.21
C ARG A 45 2.90 1.77 -1.47
N ALA A 46 3.20 0.63 -2.08
CA ALA A 46 3.94 0.58 -3.34
C ALA A 46 3.15 1.25 -4.47
N VAL A 47 1.86 0.93 -4.60
CA VAL A 47 0.97 1.55 -5.61
C VAL A 47 0.85 3.06 -5.41
N VAL A 48 0.67 3.52 -4.18
CA VAL A 48 0.61 4.96 -3.85
C VAL A 48 1.93 5.66 -4.20
N SER A 49 3.07 5.02 -3.91
CA SER A 49 4.39 5.57 -4.25
C SER A 49 4.57 5.68 -5.77
N LEU A 50 4.15 4.65 -6.53
CA LEU A 50 4.18 4.68 -7.99
C LEU A 50 3.28 5.79 -8.56
N ALA A 51 2.09 5.99 -7.99
CA ALA A 51 1.22 7.08 -8.39
C ALA A 51 1.89 8.45 -8.17
N ALA A 52 2.55 8.66 -7.03
CA ALA A 52 3.25 9.92 -6.77
C ALA A 52 4.44 10.15 -7.70
N ILE A 53 5.19 9.10 -8.03
CA ILE A 53 6.29 9.17 -9.00
C ILE A 53 5.76 9.49 -10.41
N ASP A 54 4.63 8.90 -10.83
CA ASP A 54 4.00 9.23 -12.12
C ASP A 54 3.58 10.70 -12.21
N ALA A 55 3.08 11.30 -11.12
CA ALA A 55 2.79 12.74 -11.07
C ALA A 55 4.07 13.58 -11.29
N GLN A 56 5.19 13.18 -10.67
CA GLN A 56 6.48 13.82 -10.91
C GLN A 56 6.91 13.67 -12.38
N GLU A 57 6.86 12.47 -12.93
CA GLU A 57 7.28 12.20 -14.32
C GLU A 57 6.48 13.03 -15.32
N ARG A 58 5.18 13.20 -15.10
CA ARG A 58 4.34 14.11 -15.89
C ARG A 58 4.78 15.55 -15.78
N ALA A 59 5.07 16.03 -14.57
CA ALA A 59 5.56 17.39 -14.38
C ALA A 59 6.89 17.62 -15.12
N TRP A 60 7.80 16.63 -15.11
CA TRP A 60 9.03 16.66 -15.92
C TRP A 60 8.76 16.65 -17.42
N ALA A 61 7.80 15.85 -17.90
CA ALA A 61 7.43 15.78 -19.31
C ALA A 61 6.87 17.12 -19.81
N GLU A 62 6.00 17.77 -19.02
CA GLU A 62 5.45 19.09 -19.33
C GLU A 62 6.55 20.17 -19.38
N LEU A 63 7.46 20.19 -18.39
CA LEU A 63 8.61 21.10 -18.38
C LEU A 63 9.51 20.91 -19.62
N ALA A 64 9.72 19.66 -20.03
CA ALA A 64 10.52 19.35 -21.21
C ALA A 64 9.84 19.83 -22.50
N ALA A 65 8.51 19.69 -22.59
CA ALA A 65 7.72 20.09 -23.75
C ALA A 65 7.52 21.61 -23.86
N ASP A 66 7.51 22.34 -22.75
CA ASP A 66 7.32 23.80 -22.75
C ASP A 66 8.51 24.52 -23.43
N PRO A 67 8.29 25.34 -24.48
CA PRO A 67 9.33 26.16 -25.10
C PRO A 67 9.94 27.20 -24.16
N ASN A 68 9.16 27.73 -23.21
CA ASN A 68 9.60 28.72 -22.23
C ASN A 68 10.23 28.09 -20.99
N LYS A 69 10.26 26.76 -20.90
CA LYS A 69 10.80 26.00 -19.76
C LYS A 69 10.21 26.44 -18.42
N ALA A 70 8.95 26.86 -18.44
CA ALA A 70 8.21 27.21 -17.25
C ALA A 70 7.77 25.94 -16.50
N CYS A 71 7.75 26.03 -15.17
CA CYS A 71 7.22 24.95 -14.34
C CYS A 71 5.71 24.81 -14.56
N PRO A 72 5.20 23.58 -14.81
CA PRO A 72 3.80 23.36 -15.15
C PRO A 72 2.85 23.67 -13.99
N THR A 73 1.64 24.14 -14.28
CA THR A 73 0.61 24.30 -13.26
C THR A 73 0.11 22.94 -12.76
N THR A 74 -0.32 22.87 -11.49
CA THR A 74 -0.83 21.66 -10.86
C THR A 74 -1.95 21.00 -11.66
N SER A 75 -2.88 21.77 -12.21
CA SER A 75 -4.01 21.29 -13.02
C SER A 75 -3.60 20.50 -14.28
N THR A 76 -2.48 20.86 -14.90
CA THR A 76 -1.96 20.18 -16.10
C THR A 76 -1.49 18.77 -15.75
N VAL A 77 -0.80 18.65 -14.63
CA VAL A 77 -0.32 17.36 -14.11
C VAL A 77 -1.48 16.54 -13.56
N GLU A 78 -2.38 17.17 -12.81
CA GLU A 78 -3.45 16.53 -12.05
C GLU A 78 -4.50 15.86 -12.96
N SER A 79 -4.93 16.50 -14.04
CA SER A 79 -6.01 15.97 -14.88
C SER A 79 -5.71 14.59 -15.48
N GLY A 80 -4.52 14.41 -16.06
CA GLY A 80 -4.09 13.13 -16.62
C GLY A 80 -3.70 12.11 -15.56
N TRP A 81 -3.19 12.57 -14.42
CA TRP A 81 -2.83 11.73 -13.29
C TRP A 81 -4.06 11.14 -12.59
N LEU A 82 -5.08 11.96 -12.31
CA LEU A 82 -6.34 11.55 -11.72
C LEU A 82 -7.04 10.49 -12.58
N GLY A 83 -7.11 10.69 -13.90
CA GLY A 83 -7.76 9.75 -14.81
C GLY A 83 -7.11 8.37 -14.85
N ASN A 84 -5.80 8.28 -14.60
CA ASN A 84 -5.07 7.02 -14.65
C ASN A 84 -5.08 6.26 -13.31
N TRP A 85 -4.97 6.98 -12.19
CA TRP A 85 -4.79 6.36 -10.88
C TRP A 85 -6.07 6.33 -10.05
N PHE A 86 -6.95 7.33 -10.18
CA PHE A 86 -8.11 7.50 -9.31
C PHE A 86 -9.39 6.97 -9.97
N GLY A 87 -10.23 6.31 -9.17
CA GLY A 87 -11.48 5.69 -9.63
C GLY A 87 -11.35 4.26 -10.18
N SER A 88 -10.13 3.77 -10.45
CA SER A 88 -9.88 2.36 -10.83
C SER A 88 -8.91 1.66 -9.88
N VAL A 89 -7.66 2.12 -9.83
CA VAL A 89 -6.58 1.54 -9.01
C VAL A 89 -6.68 2.02 -7.57
N LEU A 90 -6.92 3.31 -7.38
CA LEU A 90 -7.10 3.97 -6.10
C LEU A 90 -8.54 4.51 -6.00
N SER A 91 -9.52 3.62 -5.83
CA SER A 91 -10.94 3.99 -5.74
C SER A 91 -11.29 4.71 -4.44
N ASP A 92 -10.61 4.35 -3.35
CA ASP A 92 -10.93 4.77 -1.98
C ASP A 92 -9.85 5.70 -1.39
N ALA A 93 -8.94 6.22 -2.23
CA ALA A 93 -7.91 7.15 -1.81
C ALA A 93 -8.26 8.58 -2.25
N GLY A 94 -8.08 9.54 -1.35
CA GLY A 94 -8.03 10.95 -1.69
C GLY A 94 -6.64 11.35 -2.17
N SER A 95 -6.60 12.35 -3.05
CA SER A 95 -5.37 12.97 -3.53
C SER A 95 -5.45 14.47 -3.39
N ASP A 96 -4.30 15.10 -3.46
CA ASP A 96 -4.12 16.54 -3.64
C ASP A 96 -2.72 16.77 -4.23
N ILE A 97 -2.59 17.72 -5.14
CA ILE A 97 -1.29 18.19 -5.63
C ILE A 97 -1.25 19.71 -5.51
N ASP A 98 -0.32 20.19 -4.69
CA ASP A 98 -0.06 21.61 -4.51
C ASP A 98 1.30 21.98 -5.12
N ALA A 99 1.43 23.22 -5.57
CA ALA A 99 2.70 23.74 -6.08
C ALA A 99 2.92 25.19 -5.69
N THR A 100 4.13 25.49 -5.22
CA THR A 100 4.62 26.85 -4.98
C THR A 100 5.83 27.10 -5.88
N GLY A 101 5.61 27.71 -7.05
CA GLY A 101 6.65 27.82 -8.08
C GLY A 101 6.97 26.45 -8.67
N CYS A 102 8.24 26.03 -8.56
CA CYS A 102 8.71 24.72 -9.04
C CYS A 102 8.77 23.64 -7.95
N ASP A 103 8.28 23.95 -6.74
CA ASP A 103 8.13 23.00 -5.64
C ASP A 103 6.75 22.37 -5.65
N TYR A 104 6.68 21.05 -5.79
CA TYR A 104 5.44 20.29 -5.83
C TYR A 104 5.32 19.40 -4.60
N THR A 105 4.12 19.38 -4.02
CA THR A 105 3.75 18.50 -2.92
C THR A 105 2.56 17.66 -3.34
N VAL A 106 2.80 16.37 -3.56
CA VAL A 106 1.75 15.39 -3.85
C VAL A 106 1.34 14.72 -2.54
N THR A 107 0.09 14.90 -2.14
CA THR A 107 -0.45 14.34 -0.91
C THR A 107 -1.43 13.21 -1.23
N MET A 108 -1.11 12.01 -0.76
CA MET A 108 -1.93 10.82 -0.92
C MET A 108 -2.60 10.45 0.39
N ARG A 109 -3.92 10.49 0.43
CA ARG A 109 -4.75 10.15 1.59
C ARG A 109 -5.45 8.82 1.32
N TRP A 110 -4.82 7.70 1.62
CA TRP A 110 -5.54 6.43 1.69
C TRP A 110 -5.87 6.14 3.14
N GLN A 111 -7.06 5.61 3.40
CA GLN A 111 -7.43 5.25 4.77
C GLN A 111 -6.65 4.00 5.19
N GLU A 112 -5.63 4.21 6.03
CA GLU A 112 -5.04 3.16 6.86
C GLU A 112 -5.88 2.87 8.13
N ASP A 113 -7.06 3.51 8.22
CA ASP A 113 -8.02 3.50 9.33
C ASP A 113 -8.55 2.11 9.71
N ARG A 114 -8.30 1.08 8.89
CA ARG A 114 -8.65 -0.30 9.25
C ARG A 114 -7.67 -0.91 10.26
N TYR A 115 -6.52 -0.26 10.52
CA TYR A 115 -5.47 -0.78 11.42
C TYR A 115 -4.85 0.25 12.39
N SER A 116 -5.10 1.57 12.26
CA SER A 116 -4.58 2.57 13.19
C SER A 116 -5.61 2.92 14.29
N SER A 117 -5.22 2.77 15.54
CA SER A 117 -6.00 3.17 16.71
C SER A 117 -5.90 4.69 16.93
N GLY A 118 -6.59 5.49 16.11
CA GLY A 118 -6.84 6.91 16.39
C GLY A 118 -5.85 7.92 15.82
N GLU A 119 -4.93 7.53 14.95
CA GLU A 119 -4.21 8.48 14.08
C GLU A 119 -5.06 8.68 12.82
N THR A 120 -5.72 9.84 12.71
CA THR A 120 -6.26 10.32 11.42
C THR A 120 -5.10 10.33 10.44
N GLY A 121 -5.14 9.42 9.46
CA GLY A 121 -4.02 9.11 8.58
C GLY A 121 -3.31 10.37 8.09
N VAL A 122 -2.08 10.57 8.55
CA VAL A 122 -1.16 11.48 7.89
C VAL A 122 -0.99 10.92 6.49
N GLY A 123 -1.47 11.65 5.48
CA GLY A 123 -1.32 11.22 4.10
C GLY A 123 0.16 10.94 3.78
N PHE A 124 0.42 10.06 2.83
CA PHE A 124 1.74 9.90 2.25
C PHE A 124 2.00 11.16 1.44
N VAL A 125 2.92 11.96 1.94
CA VAL A 125 3.34 13.18 1.28
C VAL A 125 4.61 12.86 0.50
N TYR A 126 4.54 13.09 -0.81
CA TYR A 126 5.65 12.98 -1.73
C TYR A 126 5.99 14.36 -2.27
N GLN A 127 7.19 14.85 -1.97
CA GLN A 127 7.66 16.16 -2.39
C GLN A 127 8.74 16.02 -3.44
N PHE A 128 8.62 16.82 -4.50
CA PHE A 128 9.65 16.92 -5.51
C PHE A 128 9.77 18.37 -5.99
N ARG A 129 10.97 18.73 -6.43
CA ARG A 129 11.28 20.06 -6.98
C ARG A 129 11.73 19.88 -8.43
N LEU A 130 11.15 20.68 -9.32
CA LEU A 130 11.66 20.85 -10.68
C LEU A 130 12.75 21.94 -10.70
N PRO A 131 13.76 21.81 -11.58
CA PRO A 131 14.72 22.88 -11.78
C PRO A 131 14.03 24.09 -12.41
N ASP A 132 14.38 25.28 -11.92
CA ASP A 132 13.98 26.51 -12.59
C ASP A 132 14.89 26.72 -13.80
N LEU A 133 14.28 26.61 -14.99
CA LEU A 133 14.96 26.69 -16.28
C LEU A 133 14.60 27.96 -17.04
N ASN A 134 13.74 28.82 -16.46
CA ASN A 134 13.35 30.10 -17.04
C ASN A 134 14.10 31.22 -16.30
N PRO A 135 15.20 31.76 -16.86
CA PRO A 135 16.07 32.72 -16.19
C PRO A 135 15.41 34.09 -15.91
#